data_AF-A0A1V4VR70-F1
#
_entry.id   AF-A0A1V4VR70-F1
#
_cell.length_a   1.000
_cell.length_b   1.000
_cell.length_c   1.000
_cell.angle_alpha   90.00
_cell.angle_beta   90.00
_cell.angle_gamma   90.00
#
_symmetry.space_group_name_H-M   'P 1'
#
loop_
_entity.id
_entity.type
_entity.pdbx_description
1 polymer ?
#
loop_
_entity_poly.entity_id
_entity_poly.type
_entity_poly.pdbx_seq_one_letter_code
_entity_poly.pdbx_strand_id
1 'polypeptide(L)'
;MLYLVAIFAAFLVAVFAAFYYTANNFFRIWVSDSIRPEKIELEARSTGLQWFFSFYLVFLVESEQHHRNAILLLDEPGVTLHPLAQKNLFAFFENLAKKNQMLYTTHSPFMVDSDHLERVRSVYIDRTGKTVVSSDLRASERLYGINQSQSIYPAHAALGLTVSDTLLINCEPILVEGESDQLYLSALKSLLISSGKITPLKEIVFVPTGGVKGIKATVGILSGRNDGRPYVIVDGDTPGQKMKTELKGDFYAAEEGKIIDISEFTSIPKGEIEDVFPARKFAALVSKFLPRPEEVEDEFEDVLQDGIPVCDQIEAYVNKHNIQLDKGWKVRLATTIKQEVLRGRGKVIDENNVEFAKVVSLFQRFV
;
A
#
# COMPACT_ATOMS: atom_id res chain seq x y z
N MET A 1 9.64 29.18 22.85
CA MET A 1 9.49 28.08 23.83
C MET A 1 8.02 27.80 24.16
N LEU A 2 7.24 28.76 24.67
CA LEU A 2 5.81 28.56 24.97
C LEU A 2 4.93 28.17 23.77
N TYR A 3 5.21 28.70 22.58
CA TYR A 3 4.47 28.36 21.35
C TYR A 3 4.76 26.92 20.87
N LEU A 4 5.99 26.45 21.09
CA LEU A 4 6.43 25.08 20.82
C LEU A 4 5.70 24.09 21.73
N VAL A 5 5.52 24.44 23.01
CA VAL A 5 4.82 23.64 24.02
C VAL A 5 3.31 23.53 23.73
N ALA A 6 2.70 24.53 23.12
CA ALA A 6 1.28 24.51 22.77
C ALA A 6 0.97 23.63 21.55
N ILE A 7 1.79 23.71 20.50
CA ILE A 7 1.70 22.82 19.32
C ILE A 7 2.00 21.36 19.73
N PHE A 8 2.98 21.19 20.62
CA PHE A 8 3.35 19.92 21.25
C PHE A 8 2.21 19.32 22.10
N ALA A 9 1.56 20.10 22.96
CA ALA A 9 0.45 19.62 23.80
C ALA A 9 -0.80 19.24 22.98
N ALA A 10 -1.10 19.97 21.89
CA ALA A 10 -2.28 19.69 21.07
C ALA A 10 -2.18 18.39 20.25
N PHE A 11 -0.95 17.98 19.85
CA PHE A 11 -0.76 16.78 19.03
C PHE A 11 -0.50 15.51 19.86
N LEU A 12 0.07 15.62 21.06
CA LEU A 12 0.44 14.47 21.92
C LEU A 12 -0.66 13.94 22.84
N VAL A 13 -1.78 14.66 23.00
CA VAL A 13 -2.98 14.11 23.65
C VAL A 13 -3.49 12.85 22.93
N ALA A 14 -3.13 12.66 21.65
CA ALA A 14 -3.49 11.48 20.86
C ALA A 14 -2.53 10.28 21.03
N VAL A 15 -1.32 10.47 21.57
CA VAL A 15 -0.30 9.40 21.71
C VAL A 15 0.27 9.41 23.13
N PHE A 16 -0.49 8.84 24.05
CA PHE A 16 -0.05 8.21 25.30
C PHE A 16 0.86 8.98 26.28
N ALA A 17 1.06 10.31 26.20
CA ALA A 17 1.83 11.00 27.24
C ALA A 17 1.50 12.48 27.51
N ALA A 18 1.26 12.80 28.79
CA ALA A 18 1.31 14.18 29.30
C ALA A 18 2.71 14.50 29.85
N PHE A 19 3.25 15.66 29.43
CA PHE A 19 4.61 16.10 29.75
C PHE A 19 4.64 17.27 30.74
N TYR A 20 5.62 17.22 31.64
CA TYR A 20 5.85 18.25 32.64
C TYR A 20 7.33 18.65 32.65
N TYR A 21 7.60 19.96 32.69
CA TYR A 21 8.93 20.52 32.81
C TYR A 21 9.04 21.36 34.08
N THR A 22 10.20 21.32 34.73
CA THR A 22 10.53 22.20 35.88
C THR A 22 11.87 22.89 35.62
N ALA A 23 11.93 24.19 35.86
CA ALA A 23 13.07 25.05 35.54
C ALA A 23 14.12 25.07 36.66
N ASN A 24 14.64 23.91 37.07
CA ASN A 24 15.72 23.80 38.06
C ASN A 24 16.93 23.06 37.48
N ASN A 25 17.94 23.80 36.98
CA ASN A 25 19.30 23.43 36.54
C ASN A 25 19.56 22.13 35.72
N PHE A 26 18.57 21.29 35.47
CA PHE A 26 18.60 20.12 34.60
C PHE A 26 17.26 19.99 33.88
N PHE A 27 17.29 19.81 32.56
CA PHE A 27 16.09 19.59 31.77
C PHE A 27 15.61 18.14 31.94
N ARG A 28 14.46 17.96 32.59
CA ARG A 28 13.86 16.64 32.83
C ARG A 28 12.53 16.50 32.11
N ILE A 29 12.35 15.38 31.41
CA ILE A 29 11.13 15.02 30.70
C ILE A 29 10.41 13.94 31.52
N TRP A 30 9.14 14.20 31.83
CA TRP A 30 8.26 13.24 32.52
C TRP A 30 7.16 12.75 31.59
N VAL A 31 6.83 11.46 31.65
CA VAL A 31 5.90 10.76 30.76
C VAL A 31 4.84 10.04 31.60
N SER A 32 3.56 10.33 31.36
CA SER A 32 2.40 9.72 32.05
C SER A 32 1.27 9.45 31.08
N ASP A 33 0.60 8.30 31.17
CA ASP A 33 -0.51 7.93 30.28
C ASP A 33 -1.87 8.07 31.00
N SER A 34 -2.97 8.06 30.26
CA SER A 34 -4.32 8.24 30.81
C SER A 34 -4.80 7.09 31.69
N ILE A 35 -4.14 5.93 31.64
CA ILE A 35 -4.42 4.74 32.45
C ILE A 35 -3.55 4.75 33.73
N ARG A 36 -2.33 5.31 33.64
CA ARG A 36 -1.33 5.46 34.70
C ARG A 36 -0.89 6.92 34.78
N PRO A 37 -1.60 7.76 35.56
CA PRO A 37 -1.32 9.19 35.67
C PRO A 37 -0.02 9.49 36.43
N GLU A 38 0.63 8.46 36.98
CA GLU A 38 1.93 8.59 37.64
C GLU A 38 2.99 9.06 36.64
N LYS A 39 3.68 10.14 37.03
CA LYS A 39 4.73 10.75 36.23
C LYS A 39 5.99 9.92 36.42
N ILE A 40 6.48 9.34 35.33
CA ILE A 40 7.74 8.61 35.32
C ILE A 40 8.72 9.37 34.43
N GLU A 41 9.94 9.56 34.90
CA GLU A 41 11.01 10.22 34.14
C GLU A 41 11.34 9.43 32.88
N LEU A 42 11.60 10.11 31.76
CA LEU A 42 11.89 9.45 30.47
C LEU A 42 13.08 8.47 30.59
N GLU A 43 14.10 8.84 31.37
CA GLU A 43 15.29 8.04 31.66
C GLU A 43 14.97 6.73 32.43
N ALA A 44 13.82 6.68 33.10
CA ALA A 44 13.32 5.49 33.80
C ALA A 44 12.43 4.60 32.90
N ARG A 45 12.22 4.96 31.63
CA ARG A 45 11.49 4.15 30.64
C ARG A 45 12.44 3.24 29.85
N SER A 46 11.89 2.35 29.02
CA SER A 46 12.69 1.46 28.18
C SER A 46 13.63 2.25 27.26
N THR A 47 14.81 1.70 26.99
CA THR A 47 15.81 2.28 26.09
C THR A 47 15.25 2.55 24.70
N GLY A 48 14.35 1.68 24.21
CA GLY A 48 13.62 1.91 22.98
C GLY A 48 12.74 3.16 23.03
N LEU A 49 11.98 3.37 24.11
CA LEU A 49 11.14 4.56 24.26
C LEU A 49 11.98 5.83 24.38
N GLN A 50 13.12 5.76 25.09
CA GLN A 50 14.07 6.87 25.19
C GLN A 50 14.66 7.25 23.84
N TRP A 51 15.12 6.26 23.06
CA TRP A 51 15.62 6.48 21.70
C TRP A 51 14.53 7.09 20.81
N PHE A 52 13.32 6.51 20.83
CA PHE A 52 12.19 6.99 20.03
C PHE A 52 11.85 8.44 20.33
N PHE A 53 11.72 8.79 21.62
CA PHE A 53 11.42 10.17 22.01
C PHE A 53 12.55 11.14 21.67
N SER A 54 13.80 10.73 21.89
CA SER A 54 14.96 11.58 21.59
C SER A 54 15.06 11.84 20.09
N PHE A 55 14.93 10.79 19.28
CA PHE A 55 14.85 10.87 17.83
C PHE A 55 13.71 11.79 17.40
N TYR A 56 12.49 11.55 17.90
CA TYR A 56 11.29 12.31 17.55
C TYR A 56 11.42 13.80 17.88
N LEU A 57 11.95 14.13 19.06
CA LEU A 57 12.12 15.52 19.52
C LEU A 57 13.14 16.28 18.69
N VAL A 58 14.33 15.69 18.49
CA VAL A 58 15.37 16.30 17.66
C VAL A 58 14.83 16.54 16.25
N PHE A 59 14.19 15.52 15.69
CA PHE A 59 13.76 15.57 14.31
C PHE A 59 12.56 16.49 14.05
N LEU A 60 11.58 16.55 14.95
CA LEU A 60 10.49 17.52 14.82
C LEU A 60 11.01 18.96 14.89
N VAL A 61 11.86 19.26 15.86
CA VAL A 61 12.41 20.60 16.06
C VAL A 61 13.26 21.02 14.87
N GLU A 62 14.10 20.11 14.37
CA GLU A 62 14.94 20.41 13.22
C GLU A 62 14.14 20.42 11.91
N SER A 63 13.17 19.53 11.70
CA SER A 63 12.36 19.49 10.46
C SER A 63 11.45 20.69 10.25
N GLU A 64 11.04 21.38 11.32
CA GLU A 64 10.32 22.66 11.23
C GLU A 64 11.24 23.86 10.98
N GLN A 65 12.55 23.70 11.19
CA GLN A 65 13.57 24.74 11.06
C GLN A 65 14.58 24.38 9.96
N HIS A 66 15.71 23.79 10.35
CA HIS A 66 16.89 23.55 9.52
C HIS A 66 16.78 22.37 8.55
N HIS A 67 15.79 21.49 8.72
CA HIS A 67 15.60 20.27 7.92
C HIS A 67 14.26 20.28 7.17
N ARG A 68 13.73 21.47 6.86
CA ARG A 68 12.58 21.60 5.96
C ARG A 68 13.00 21.31 4.52
N ASN A 69 12.25 20.45 3.82
CA ASN A 69 12.54 20.03 2.45
C ASN A 69 13.89 19.29 2.31
N ALA A 70 14.27 18.54 3.35
CA ALA A 70 15.49 17.74 3.38
C ALA A 70 15.27 16.33 2.79
N ILE A 71 16.37 15.68 2.39
CA ILE A 71 16.43 14.24 2.15
C ILE A 71 16.95 13.58 3.43
N LEU A 72 16.16 12.68 3.98
CA LEU A 72 16.36 12.06 5.28
C LEU A 72 16.71 10.60 5.07
N LEU A 73 17.91 10.21 5.48
CA LEU A 73 18.45 8.86 5.31
C LEU A 73 18.58 8.21 6.68
N LEU A 74 17.87 7.11 6.91
CA LEU A 74 17.86 6.40 8.20
C LEU A 74 18.27 4.94 7.99
N ASP A 75 19.19 4.44 8.82
CA ASP A 75 19.60 3.04 8.79
C ASP A 75 18.91 2.27 9.93
N GLU A 76 18.10 1.26 9.58
CA GLU A 76 17.33 0.41 10.52
C GLU A 76 16.67 1.18 11.69
N PRO A 77 15.88 2.24 11.42
CA PRO A 77 15.33 3.06 12.49
C PRO A 77 14.34 2.28 13.35
N GLY A 78 14.49 2.40 14.68
CA GLY A 78 13.58 1.76 15.62
C GLY A 78 13.76 0.25 15.75
N VAL A 79 14.92 -0.31 15.35
CA VAL A 79 15.22 -1.75 15.49
C VAL A 79 15.06 -2.27 16.92
N THR A 80 15.30 -1.43 17.93
CA THR A 80 15.15 -1.78 19.36
C THR A 80 13.72 -1.67 19.89
N LEU A 81 12.78 -1.21 19.06
CA LEU A 81 11.38 -1.03 19.45
C LEU A 81 10.59 -2.32 19.29
N HIS A 82 9.63 -2.52 20.19
CA HIS A 82 8.62 -3.56 20.02
C HIS A 82 7.79 -3.28 18.75
N PRO A 83 7.32 -4.32 18.00
CA PRO A 83 6.53 -4.19 16.78
C PRO A 83 5.45 -3.09 16.75
N LEU A 84 4.62 -2.99 17.80
CA LEU A 84 3.59 -1.95 17.89
C LEU A 84 4.17 -0.53 17.91
N ALA A 85 5.31 -0.34 18.57
CA ALA A 85 6.01 0.94 18.59
C ALA A 85 6.70 1.22 17.24
N GLN A 86 7.14 0.20 16.50
CA GLN A 86 7.61 0.36 15.12
C GLN A 86 6.48 0.81 14.18
N LYS A 87 5.26 0.28 14.32
CA LYS A 87 4.09 0.78 13.57
C LYS A 87 3.79 2.25 13.87
N ASN A 88 3.89 2.66 15.14
CA ASN A 88 3.73 4.07 15.52
C ASN A 88 4.86 4.95 14.95
N LEU A 89 6.09 4.44 14.93
CA LEU A 89 7.23 5.12 14.30
C LEU A 89 7.02 5.29 12.78
N PHE A 90 6.49 4.26 12.11
CA PHE A 90 6.12 4.33 10.70
C PHE A 90 5.08 5.44 10.45
N ALA A 91 4.02 5.53 11.25
CA ALA A 91 3.03 6.60 11.13
C ALA A 91 3.62 8.01 11.36
N PHE A 92 4.65 8.14 12.21
CA PHE A 92 5.41 9.38 12.34
C PHE A 92 6.21 9.70 11.08
N PHE A 93 6.87 8.70 10.49
CA PHE A 93 7.62 8.85 9.25
C PHE A 93 6.74 9.31 8.09
N GLU A 94 5.52 8.79 7.97
CA GLU A 94 4.55 9.24 6.99
C GLU A 94 4.21 10.74 7.15
N ASN A 95 4.13 11.23 8.39
CA ASN A 95 3.90 12.65 8.64
C ASN A 95 5.12 13.51 8.29
N LEU A 96 6.33 13.05 8.58
CA LEU A 96 7.56 13.74 8.19
C LEU A 96 7.75 13.77 6.67
N ALA A 97 7.38 12.68 5.99
CA ALA A 97 7.47 12.52 4.55
C ALA A 97 6.57 13.51 3.77
N LYS A 98 5.57 14.12 4.42
CA LYS A 98 4.73 15.17 3.81
C LYS A 98 5.52 16.44 3.45
N LYS A 99 6.60 16.72 4.17
CA LYS A 99 7.42 17.94 4.00
C LYS A 99 8.87 17.64 3.58
N ASN A 100 9.26 16.37 3.56
CA ASN A 100 10.64 15.93 3.36
C ASN A 100 10.67 14.62 2.57
N GLN A 101 11.76 14.34 1.88
CA GLN A 101 11.95 13.02 1.27
C GLN A 101 12.59 12.09 2.28
N MET A 102 12.03 10.89 2.46
CA MET A 102 12.49 9.90 3.42
C MET A 102 12.94 8.63 2.71
N LEU A 103 14.16 8.17 2.98
CA LEU A 103 14.66 6.85 2.58
C LEU A 103 15.20 6.16 3.83
N TYR A 104 14.81 4.91 4.03
CA TYR A 104 15.34 4.11 5.13
C TYR A 104 15.50 2.65 4.74
N THR A 105 16.44 1.98 5.41
CA THR A 105 16.60 0.53 5.38
C THR A 105 15.82 -0.08 6.54
N THR A 106 15.24 -1.25 6.32
CA THR A 106 14.56 -1.98 7.40
C THR A 106 14.56 -3.48 7.11
N HIS A 107 14.86 -4.26 8.14
CA HIS A 107 14.53 -5.68 8.22
C HIS A 107 13.17 -5.91 8.88
N SER A 108 12.61 -4.89 9.53
CA SER A 108 11.30 -4.98 10.19
C SER A 108 10.15 -4.87 9.18
N PRO A 109 9.22 -5.85 9.18
CA PRO A 109 8.00 -5.77 8.38
C PRO A 109 7.00 -4.73 8.91
N PHE A 110 7.10 -4.32 10.17
CA PHE A 110 6.21 -3.30 10.77
C PHE A 110 6.51 -1.88 10.30
N MET A 111 7.65 -1.72 9.61
CA MET A 111 8.11 -0.49 8.99
C MET A 111 7.80 -0.48 7.48
N VAL A 112 6.94 -1.39 7.00
CA VAL A 112 6.51 -1.47 5.60
C VAL A 112 5.02 -1.21 5.52
N ASP A 113 4.65 -0.33 4.58
CA ASP A 113 3.25 -0.03 4.28
C ASP A 113 2.72 -0.95 3.21
N SER A 114 1.80 -1.83 3.59
CA SER A 114 1.14 -2.76 2.67
C SER A 114 0.30 -2.06 1.60
N ASP A 115 -0.18 -0.85 1.86
CA ASP A 115 -0.96 -0.09 0.89
C ASP A 115 -0.07 0.62 -0.13
N HIS A 116 1.23 0.76 0.14
CA HIS A 116 2.16 1.51 -0.69
C HIS A 116 3.46 0.73 -1.03
N LEU A 117 3.31 -0.51 -1.51
CA LEU A 117 4.43 -1.38 -1.89
C LEU A 117 5.29 -0.85 -3.03
N GLU A 118 4.73 0.01 -3.87
CA GLU A 118 5.47 0.73 -4.91
C GLU A 118 6.62 1.59 -4.35
N ARG A 119 6.59 1.91 -3.05
CA ARG A 119 7.66 2.63 -2.33
C ARG A 119 8.78 1.72 -1.86
N VAL A 120 8.55 0.41 -1.81
CA VAL A 120 9.50 -0.57 -1.28
C VAL A 120 10.48 -0.99 -2.37
N ARG A 121 11.75 -1.16 -2.01
CA ARG A 121 12.78 -1.71 -2.89
C ARG A 121 13.44 -2.90 -2.21
N SER A 122 13.45 -4.04 -2.88
CA SER A 122 14.18 -5.22 -2.45
C SER A 122 15.64 -5.10 -2.86
N VAL A 123 16.55 -5.28 -1.90
CA VAL A 123 18.00 -5.25 -2.13
C VAL A 123 18.55 -6.66 -1.90
N TYR A 124 19.20 -7.24 -2.90
CA TYR A 124 19.75 -8.59 -2.83
C TYR A 124 21.03 -8.72 -3.67
N ILE A 125 21.79 -9.80 -3.45
CA ILE A 125 22.97 -10.13 -4.24
C ILE A 125 22.54 -11.08 -5.37
N ASP A 126 22.93 -10.80 -6.61
CA ASP A 126 22.64 -11.66 -7.76
C ASP A 126 23.62 -12.84 -7.90
N ARG A 127 23.40 -13.69 -8.91
CA ARG A 127 24.27 -14.85 -9.20
C ARG A 127 25.72 -14.46 -9.56
N THR A 128 25.95 -13.21 -9.94
CA THR A 128 27.29 -12.68 -10.27
C THR A 128 27.99 -12.05 -9.07
N GLY A 129 27.35 -12.06 -7.89
CA GLY A 129 27.86 -11.44 -6.67
C GLY A 129 27.64 -9.93 -6.60
N LYS A 130 26.84 -9.34 -7.49
CA LYS A 130 26.56 -7.91 -7.51
C LYS A 130 25.32 -7.58 -6.70
N THR A 131 25.32 -6.41 -6.05
CA THR A 131 24.12 -5.88 -5.39
C THR A 131 23.13 -5.39 -6.45
N VAL A 132 21.89 -5.84 -6.33
CA VAL A 132 20.77 -5.46 -7.19
C VAL A 132 19.67 -4.87 -6.32
N VAL A 133 19.08 -3.79 -6.81
CA VAL A 133 17.90 -3.14 -6.22
C VAL A 133 16.73 -3.33 -7.17
N SER A 134 15.63 -3.87 -6.67
CA SER A 134 14.46 -4.23 -7.47
C SER A 134 13.17 -3.67 -6.87
N SER A 135 12.26 -3.21 -7.72
CA SER A 135 10.87 -2.94 -7.34
C SER A 135 10.02 -4.22 -7.27
N ASP A 136 10.38 -5.27 -8.01
CA ASP A 136 9.79 -6.61 -7.83
C ASP A 136 10.36 -7.21 -6.55
N LEU A 137 9.51 -7.29 -5.52
CA LEU A 137 9.86 -7.74 -4.18
C LEU A 137 10.18 -9.24 -4.12
N ARG A 138 9.88 -9.98 -5.18
CA ARG A 138 10.16 -11.41 -5.37
C ARG A 138 11.27 -11.68 -6.37
N ALA A 139 11.97 -10.64 -6.86
CA ALA A 139 13.01 -10.78 -7.87
C ALA A 139 14.14 -11.72 -7.43
N SER A 140 14.53 -11.70 -6.15
CA SER A 140 15.52 -12.63 -5.59
C SER A 140 15.04 -14.08 -5.68
N GLU A 141 13.81 -14.38 -5.28
CA GLU A 141 13.22 -15.72 -5.29
C GLU A 141 13.18 -16.30 -6.71
N ARG A 142 12.72 -15.49 -7.68
CA ARG A 142 12.69 -15.84 -9.10
C ARG A 142 14.09 -16.14 -9.63
N LEU A 143 15.10 -15.37 -9.23
CA LEU A 143 16.49 -15.53 -9.68
C LEU A 143 17.10 -16.86 -9.25
N TYR A 144 16.76 -17.36 -8.06
CA TYR A 144 17.34 -18.62 -7.55
C TYR A 144 16.48 -19.85 -7.85
N GLY A 145 15.28 -19.70 -8.44
CA GLY A 145 14.39 -20.82 -8.74
C GLY A 145 13.92 -21.57 -7.48
N ILE A 146 14.07 -20.94 -6.31
CA ILE A 146 13.73 -21.52 -5.02
C ILE A 146 12.26 -21.20 -4.77
N ASN A 147 11.39 -22.21 -4.86
CA ASN A 147 9.99 -22.12 -4.42
C ASN A 147 9.86 -22.09 -2.87
N GLN A 148 10.96 -21.87 -2.15
CA GLN A 148 11.10 -21.89 -0.69
C GLN A 148 12.08 -20.79 -0.23
N SER A 149 11.59 -19.56 -0.22
CA SER A 149 11.54 -18.73 0.98
C SER A 149 12.78 -18.71 1.93
N GLN A 150 13.97 -18.33 1.43
CA GLN A 150 15.06 -17.89 2.33
C GLN A 150 15.11 -16.36 2.49
N SER A 151 14.52 -15.60 1.57
CA SER A 151 14.36 -14.14 1.66
C SER A 151 12.89 -13.73 1.72
N ILE A 152 12.08 -14.45 2.49
CA ILE A 152 10.62 -14.19 2.56
C ILE A 152 10.28 -12.90 3.27
N TYR A 153 11.19 -12.26 3.99
CA TYR A 153 10.85 -11.11 4.84
C TYR A 153 10.35 -9.89 4.06
N PRO A 154 11.00 -9.44 2.97
CA PRO A 154 10.48 -8.33 2.16
C PRO A 154 9.17 -8.69 1.48
N ALA A 155 9.03 -9.91 0.95
CA ALA A 155 7.78 -10.38 0.35
C ALA A 155 6.68 -10.47 1.42
N HIS A 156 6.94 -11.06 2.58
CA HIS A 156 6.02 -11.13 3.71
C HIS A 156 5.62 -9.73 4.18
N ALA A 157 6.57 -8.86 4.50
CA ALA A 157 6.32 -7.47 4.87
C ALA A 157 5.47 -6.74 3.83
N ALA A 158 5.78 -6.96 2.56
CA ALA A 158 5.07 -6.36 1.44
C ALA A 158 3.64 -6.89 1.31
N LEU A 159 3.44 -8.18 1.50
CA LEU A 159 2.12 -8.79 1.58
C LEU A 159 1.39 -8.48 2.91
N GLY A 160 1.90 -7.55 3.73
CA GLY A 160 1.35 -7.19 5.04
C GLY A 160 1.52 -8.29 6.10
N LEU A 161 2.34 -9.31 5.83
CA LEU A 161 2.64 -10.44 6.70
C LEU A 161 3.83 -10.08 7.61
N THR A 162 3.54 -9.58 8.79
CA THR A 162 4.57 -9.32 9.80
C THR A 162 4.93 -10.60 10.57
N VAL A 163 6.22 -10.86 10.82
CA VAL A 163 6.70 -11.96 11.69
C VAL A 163 6.58 -11.56 13.16
N SER A 164 5.35 -11.28 13.60
CA SER A 164 4.98 -11.44 15.00
C SER A 164 3.66 -12.17 15.02
N ASP A 165 3.72 -13.40 15.52
CA ASP A 165 2.67 -14.42 15.60
C ASP A 165 1.46 -14.02 16.49
N THR A 166 1.23 -12.72 16.69
CA THR A 166 0.16 -12.15 17.54
C THR A 166 -0.49 -10.88 16.97
N LEU A 167 0.09 -10.23 15.94
CA LEU A 167 -0.41 -8.93 15.43
C LEU A 167 -1.19 -9.01 14.10
N LEU A 168 -1.24 -10.18 13.46
CA LEU A 168 -2.02 -10.41 12.22
C LEU A 168 -3.44 -10.93 12.47
N ILE A 169 -3.88 -10.99 13.73
CA ILE A 169 -5.23 -11.46 14.11
C ILE A 169 -6.33 -10.58 13.48
N ASN A 170 -5.99 -9.36 13.04
CA ASN A 170 -6.93 -8.38 12.52
C ASN A 170 -6.67 -7.93 11.08
N CYS A 171 -6.08 -8.77 10.23
CA CYS A 171 -5.97 -8.51 8.79
C CYS A 171 -6.83 -9.48 7.97
N GLU A 172 -7.42 -9.01 6.88
CA GLU A 172 -8.13 -9.80 5.88
C GLU A 172 -7.37 -9.71 4.54
N PRO A 173 -6.53 -10.71 4.22
CA PRO A 173 -5.76 -10.70 2.98
C PRO A 173 -6.65 -11.05 1.78
N ILE A 174 -6.52 -10.25 0.71
CA ILE A 174 -7.19 -10.45 -0.57
C ILE A 174 -6.12 -10.56 -1.65
N LEU A 175 -6.10 -11.68 -2.35
CA LEU A 175 -5.13 -11.98 -3.40
C LEU A 175 -5.57 -11.33 -4.71
N VAL A 176 -4.63 -10.67 -5.39
CA VAL A 176 -4.85 -10.02 -6.68
C VAL A 176 -3.81 -10.51 -7.70
N GLU A 177 -4.07 -10.32 -8.99
CA GLU A 177 -3.21 -10.83 -10.05
C GLU A 177 -1.88 -10.08 -10.11
N GLY A 178 -1.92 -8.74 -10.08
CA GLY A 178 -0.78 -7.87 -10.30
C GLY A 178 -0.63 -6.71 -9.31
N GLU A 179 0.51 -6.02 -9.42
CA GLU A 179 0.83 -4.83 -8.62
C GLU A 179 -0.07 -3.63 -8.98
N SER A 180 -0.51 -3.50 -10.24
CA SER A 180 -1.47 -2.48 -10.68
C SER A 180 -2.77 -2.56 -9.89
N ASP A 181 -3.32 -3.77 -9.77
CA ASP A 181 -4.62 -4.04 -9.17
C ASP A 181 -4.59 -3.73 -7.69
N GLN A 182 -3.49 -4.12 -7.03
CA GLN A 182 -3.22 -3.76 -5.65
C GLN A 182 -3.27 -2.23 -5.44
N LEU A 183 -2.64 -1.46 -6.32
CA LEU A 183 -2.61 0.00 -6.23
C LEU A 183 -4.00 0.62 -6.40
N TYR A 184 -4.76 0.17 -7.39
CA TYR A 184 -6.13 0.62 -7.62
C TYR A 184 -7.02 0.30 -6.42
N LEU A 185 -7.01 -0.95 -5.95
CA LEU A 185 -7.85 -1.40 -4.85
C LEU A 185 -7.47 -0.74 -3.53
N SER A 186 -6.18 -0.51 -3.26
CA SER A 186 -5.74 0.22 -2.06
C SER A 186 -6.18 1.69 -2.08
N ALA A 187 -6.17 2.32 -3.26
CA ALA A 187 -6.68 3.68 -3.45
C ALA A 187 -8.20 3.74 -3.21
N LEU A 188 -8.95 2.79 -3.77
CA LEU A 188 -10.40 2.67 -3.59
C LEU A 188 -10.77 2.37 -2.13
N LYS A 189 -10.05 1.47 -1.47
CA LYS A 189 -10.19 1.18 -0.02
C LYS A 189 -10.11 2.49 0.78
N SER A 190 -9.04 3.25 0.57
CA SER A 190 -8.79 4.52 1.27
C SER A 190 -9.89 5.54 0.99
N LEU A 191 -10.36 5.64 -0.25
CA LEU A 191 -11.47 6.51 -0.64
C LEU A 191 -12.77 6.11 0.07
N LEU A 192 -13.11 4.81 0.10
CA LEU A 192 -14.34 4.32 0.72
C LEU A 192 -14.34 4.46 2.25
N ILE A 193 -13.19 4.25 2.90
CA ILE A 193 -13.04 4.46 4.35
C ILE A 193 -13.17 5.96 4.68
N SER A 194 -12.46 6.83 3.94
CA SER A 194 -12.51 8.28 4.20
C SER A 194 -13.87 8.92 3.90
N SER A 195 -14.64 8.34 2.97
CA SER A 195 -16.04 8.74 2.69
C SER A 195 -17.08 8.05 3.59
N GLY A 196 -16.64 7.21 4.54
CA GLY A 196 -17.53 6.52 5.50
C GLY A 196 -18.45 5.47 4.86
N LYS A 197 -18.12 4.97 3.67
CA LYS A 197 -18.93 3.96 2.95
C LYS A 197 -18.65 2.54 3.43
N ILE A 198 -17.45 2.30 3.94
CA ILE A 198 -17.07 1.03 4.57
C ILE A 198 -16.37 1.31 5.91
N THR A 199 -16.48 0.37 6.84
CA THR A 199 -15.78 0.39 8.11
C THR A 199 -15.36 -1.05 8.43
N PRO A 200 -14.30 -1.55 7.78
CA PRO A 200 -13.90 -2.94 7.90
C PRO A 200 -13.46 -3.24 9.34
N LEU A 201 -13.91 -4.37 9.88
CA LEU A 201 -13.53 -4.82 11.24
C LEU A 201 -12.06 -5.25 11.29
N LYS A 202 -11.55 -5.79 10.16
CA LYS A 202 -10.16 -6.16 9.95
C LYS A 202 -9.51 -5.25 8.91
N GLU A 203 -8.21 -5.06 9.00
CA GLU A 203 -7.43 -4.36 7.97
C GLU A 203 -7.44 -5.16 6.67
N ILE A 204 -8.02 -4.61 5.61
CA ILE A 204 -8.03 -5.25 4.29
C ILE A 204 -6.68 -5.02 3.61
N VAL A 205 -5.99 -6.10 3.27
CA VAL A 205 -4.67 -6.05 2.64
C VAL A 205 -4.71 -6.72 1.27
N PHE A 206 -4.37 -5.98 0.22
CA PHE A 206 -4.28 -6.52 -1.15
C PHE A 206 -2.88 -7.06 -1.42
N VAL A 207 -2.81 -8.28 -1.96
CA VAL A 207 -1.59 -9.09 -2.02
C VAL A 207 -1.36 -9.52 -3.47
N PRO A 208 -0.41 -8.89 -4.19
CA PRO A 208 -0.15 -9.25 -5.59
C PRO A 208 0.53 -10.62 -5.66
N THR A 209 0.00 -11.49 -6.51
CA THR A 209 0.44 -12.90 -6.56
C THR A 209 1.17 -13.28 -7.85
N GLY A 210 0.91 -12.60 -8.97
CA GLY A 210 1.49 -12.96 -10.27
C GLY A 210 0.87 -14.24 -10.85
N GLY A 211 -0.42 -14.47 -10.60
CA GLY A 211 -1.23 -15.56 -11.14
C GLY A 211 -1.30 -16.82 -10.29
N VAL A 212 -1.89 -17.90 -10.84
CA VAL A 212 -2.30 -19.11 -10.10
C VAL A 212 -1.20 -19.73 -9.24
N LYS A 213 0.02 -19.87 -9.77
CA LYS A 213 1.15 -20.44 -9.01
C LYS A 213 1.49 -19.58 -7.79
N GLY A 214 1.44 -18.26 -7.96
CA GLY A 214 1.62 -17.31 -6.88
C GLY A 214 0.52 -17.41 -5.83
N ILE A 215 -0.74 -17.50 -6.27
CA ILE A 215 -1.89 -17.69 -5.38
C ILE A 215 -1.69 -18.94 -4.51
N LYS A 216 -1.39 -20.09 -5.11
CA LYS A 216 -1.18 -21.35 -4.37
C LYS A 216 -0.04 -21.23 -3.35
N ALA A 217 1.08 -20.61 -3.74
CA ALA A 217 2.22 -20.39 -2.85
C ALA A 217 1.86 -19.46 -1.68
N THR A 218 1.21 -18.34 -1.96
CA THR A 218 0.79 -17.37 -0.95
C THR A 218 -0.24 -17.95 0.01
N VAL A 219 -1.23 -18.70 -0.50
CA VAL A 219 -2.19 -19.41 0.38
C VAL A 219 -1.46 -20.41 1.26
N GLY A 220 -0.47 -21.16 0.77
CA GLY A 220 0.34 -22.05 1.61
C GLY A 220 1.01 -21.34 2.80
N ILE A 221 1.40 -20.07 2.63
CA ILE A 221 1.95 -19.22 3.68
C ILE A 221 0.86 -18.73 4.65
N LEU A 222 -0.35 -18.45 4.14
CA LEU A 222 -1.47 -17.89 4.90
C LEU A 222 -2.30 -18.96 5.64
N SER A 223 -2.39 -20.19 5.12
CA SER A 223 -3.27 -21.26 5.60
C SER A 223 -2.95 -21.79 7.00
N GLY A 224 -1.84 -21.39 7.61
CA GLY A 224 -1.56 -21.69 9.01
C GLY A 224 -2.33 -20.80 10.01
N ARG A 225 -3.17 -19.85 9.55
CA ARG A 225 -3.59 -18.67 10.35
C ARG A 225 -5.09 -18.33 10.35
N ASN A 226 -5.89 -18.75 9.36
CA ASN A 226 -7.33 -18.43 9.23
C ASN A 226 -8.15 -19.71 8.95
N ASP A 227 -9.42 -19.75 9.38
CA ASP A 227 -10.39 -20.86 9.17
C ASP A 227 -10.89 -21.00 7.71
N GLY A 228 -10.07 -20.64 6.72
CA GLY A 228 -10.38 -20.79 5.29
C GLY A 228 -9.40 -20.05 4.40
N ARG A 229 -9.52 -20.25 3.08
CA ARG A 229 -8.66 -19.58 2.10
C ARG A 229 -8.98 -18.07 2.00
N PRO A 230 -8.03 -17.20 1.63
CA PRO A 230 -8.31 -15.78 1.38
C PRO A 230 -9.22 -15.58 0.17
N TYR A 231 -9.78 -14.38 0.02
CA TYR A 231 -10.43 -13.99 -1.23
C TYR A 231 -9.42 -13.83 -2.36
N VAL A 232 -9.83 -14.09 -3.59
CA VAL A 232 -9.05 -13.87 -4.81
C VAL A 232 -9.87 -13.01 -5.75
N ILE A 233 -9.30 -11.92 -6.24
CA ILE A 233 -9.87 -11.13 -7.33
C ILE A 233 -9.18 -11.54 -8.64
N VAL A 234 -9.97 -11.80 -9.67
CA VAL A 234 -9.50 -12.15 -11.02
C VAL A 234 -10.13 -11.22 -12.05
N ASP A 235 -9.40 -11.00 -13.14
CA ASP A 235 -9.89 -10.17 -14.24
C ASP A 235 -10.97 -10.88 -15.07
N GLY A 236 -11.80 -10.09 -15.74
CA GLY A 236 -12.86 -10.58 -16.63
C GLY A 236 -12.36 -11.11 -17.98
N ASP A 237 -11.08 -10.89 -18.28
CA ASP A 237 -10.46 -11.23 -19.55
C ASP A 237 -10.25 -12.75 -19.73
N THR A 238 -9.71 -13.15 -20.89
CA THR A 238 -9.53 -14.58 -21.18
C THR A 238 -8.54 -15.28 -20.21
N PRO A 239 -7.36 -14.70 -19.93
CA PRO A 239 -6.47 -15.11 -18.83
C PRO A 239 -7.16 -15.27 -17.46
N GLY A 240 -7.89 -14.26 -16.99
CA GLY A 240 -8.57 -14.25 -15.70
C GLY A 240 -9.66 -15.32 -15.61
N GLN A 241 -10.45 -15.54 -16.67
CA GLN A 241 -11.42 -16.63 -16.72
C GLN A 241 -10.79 -18.02 -16.68
N LYS A 242 -9.62 -18.21 -17.32
CA LYS A 242 -8.86 -19.46 -17.21
C LYS A 242 -8.38 -19.67 -15.77
N MET A 243 -7.86 -18.62 -15.13
CA MET A 243 -7.44 -18.65 -13.73
C MET A 243 -8.61 -18.98 -12.80
N LYS A 244 -9.78 -18.34 -12.97
CA LYS A 244 -11.04 -18.64 -12.25
C LYS A 244 -11.39 -20.11 -12.35
N THR A 245 -11.35 -20.67 -13.56
CA THR A 245 -11.68 -22.07 -13.83
C THR A 245 -10.70 -23.04 -13.16
N GLU A 246 -9.39 -22.77 -13.27
CA GLU A 246 -8.35 -23.61 -12.65
C GLU A 246 -8.45 -23.60 -11.11
N LEU A 247 -8.69 -22.42 -10.52
CA LEU A 247 -8.86 -22.30 -9.07
C LEU A 247 -10.13 -23.01 -8.60
N LYS A 248 -11.27 -22.83 -9.29
CA LYS A 248 -12.53 -23.50 -8.96
C LYS A 248 -12.44 -25.02 -9.04
N GLY A 249 -11.75 -25.55 -10.05
CA GLY A 249 -11.68 -27.00 -10.29
C GLY A 249 -10.83 -27.78 -9.27
N ASP A 250 -10.01 -27.09 -8.47
CA ASP A 250 -9.03 -27.72 -7.58
C ASP A 250 -8.92 -26.92 -6.27
N PHE A 251 -8.14 -25.84 -6.30
CA PHE A 251 -7.63 -25.17 -5.11
C PHE A 251 -8.64 -24.26 -4.39
N TYR A 252 -9.85 -24.07 -4.90
CA TYR A 252 -10.93 -23.32 -4.27
C TYR A 252 -12.28 -24.04 -4.41
N ALA A 253 -12.29 -25.33 -4.77
CA ALA A 253 -13.53 -26.10 -5.03
C ALA A 253 -14.54 -26.08 -3.87
N ALA A 254 -14.08 -26.05 -2.62
CA ALA A 254 -14.93 -25.98 -1.43
C ALA A 254 -15.35 -24.53 -1.05
N GLU A 255 -14.74 -23.51 -1.67
CA GLU A 255 -14.88 -22.10 -1.30
C GLU A 255 -15.00 -21.22 -2.55
N GLU A 256 -15.77 -21.66 -3.56
CA GLU A 256 -15.86 -20.97 -4.85
C GLU A 256 -16.29 -19.49 -4.72
N GLY A 257 -17.12 -19.17 -3.73
CA GLY A 257 -17.59 -17.81 -3.47
C GLY A 257 -16.50 -16.84 -3.04
N LYS A 258 -15.29 -17.34 -2.73
CA LYS A 258 -14.10 -16.53 -2.44
C LYS A 258 -13.33 -16.12 -3.69
N ILE A 259 -13.65 -16.67 -4.86
CA ILE A 259 -13.12 -16.18 -6.13
C ILE A 259 -14.10 -15.14 -6.66
N ILE A 260 -13.63 -13.90 -6.75
CA ILE A 260 -14.38 -12.74 -7.19
C ILE A 260 -13.91 -12.36 -8.57
N ASP A 261 -14.85 -12.38 -9.50
CA ASP A 261 -14.63 -11.92 -10.87
C ASP A 261 -14.91 -10.42 -10.93
N ILE A 262 -13.90 -9.63 -11.27
CA ILE A 262 -14.04 -8.18 -11.23
C ILE A 262 -15.09 -7.67 -12.20
N SER A 263 -15.35 -8.40 -13.30
CA SER A 263 -16.35 -8.02 -14.30
C SER A 263 -17.78 -7.98 -13.76
N GLU A 264 -18.06 -8.64 -12.63
CA GLU A 264 -19.34 -8.53 -11.92
C GLU A 264 -19.56 -7.13 -11.32
N PHE A 265 -18.49 -6.34 -11.18
CA PHE A 265 -18.46 -5.01 -10.58
C PHE A 265 -18.06 -3.90 -11.56
N THR A 266 -17.88 -4.21 -12.84
CA THR A 266 -17.63 -3.21 -13.90
C THR A 266 -18.91 -2.84 -14.64
N SER A 267 -18.85 -1.82 -15.49
CA SER A 267 -19.97 -1.43 -16.38
C SER A 267 -19.98 -2.13 -17.73
N ILE A 268 -19.02 -3.03 -17.97
CA ILE A 268 -18.82 -3.69 -19.26
C ILE A 268 -18.65 -5.21 -19.09
N PRO A 269 -19.09 -6.02 -20.07
CA PRO A 269 -18.83 -7.45 -20.04
C PRO A 269 -17.33 -7.71 -20.15
N LYS A 270 -16.81 -8.67 -19.36
CA LYS A 270 -15.38 -9.05 -19.31
C LYS A 270 -14.43 -7.90 -18.95
N GLY A 271 -14.90 -6.89 -18.21
CA GLY A 271 -14.03 -5.81 -17.76
C GLY A 271 -12.90 -6.30 -16.85
N GLU A 272 -11.77 -5.61 -16.93
CA GLU A 272 -10.60 -5.77 -16.07
C GLU A 272 -10.68 -4.80 -14.89
N ILE A 273 -9.67 -4.82 -14.00
CA ILE A 273 -9.61 -3.92 -12.84
C ILE A 273 -9.68 -2.43 -13.21
N GLU A 274 -9.15 -2.01 -14.36
CA GLU A 274 -9.24 -0.61 -14.82
C GLU A 274 -10.67 -0.17 -15.13
N ASP A 275 -11.56 -1.11 -15.47
CA ASP A 275 -12.95 -0.84 -15.86
C ASP A 275 -13.90 -0.70 -14.66
N VAL A 276 -13.37 -0.79 -13.43
CA VAL A 276 -14.11 -0.38 -12.22
C VAL A 276 -14.16 1.14 -12.07
N PHE A 277 -13.35 1.87 -12.84
CA PHE A 277 -13.36 3.33 -12.90
C PHE A 277 -14.26 3.83 -14.03
N PRO A 278 -14.84 5.04 -13.92
CA PRO A 278 -15.59 5.65 -15.01
C PRO A 278 -14.70 5.82 -16.25
N ALA A 279 -15.03 5.12 -17.34
CA ALA A 279 -14.17 5.00 -18.53
C ALA A 279 -13.68 6.36 -19.07
N ARG A 280 -14.56 7.37 -19.15
CA ARG A 280 -14.20 8.72 -19.61
C ARG A 280 -13.21 9.43 -18.68
N LYS A 281 -13.38 9.32 -17.36
CA LYS A 281 -12.47 9.93 -16.37
C LYS A 281 -11.10 9.23 -16.38
N PHE A 282 -11.12 7.90 -16.50
CA PHE A 282 -9.90 7.11 -16.60
C PHE A 282 -9.14 7.43 -17.90
N ALA A 283 -9.83 7.45 -19.04
CA ALA A 283 -9.24 7.78 -20.35
C ALA A 283 -8.59 9.16 -20.37
N ALA A 284 -9.20 10.17 -19.75
CA ALA A 284 -8.62 11.52 -19.64
C ALA A 284 -7.29 11.56 -18.87
N LEU A 285 -7.07 10.62 -17.95
CA LEU A 285 -5.80 10.49 -17.23
C LEU A 285 -4.79 9.67 -18.03
N VAL A 286 -5.26 8.68 -18.79
CA VAL A 286 -4.44 7.93 -19.74
C VAL A 286 -3.90 8.85 -20.84
N SER A 287 -4.72 9.74 -21.43
CA SER A 287 -4.25 10.71 -22.44
C SER A 287 -3.09 11.56 -21.94
N LYS A 288 -3.13 11.94 -20.66
CA LYS A 288 -2.06 12.73 -20.01
C LYS A 288 -0.83 11.91 -19.65
N PHE A 289 -1.01 10.61 -19.46
CA PHE A 289 0.06 9.69 -19.11
C PHE A 289 0.84 9.22 -20.35
N LEU A 290 0.14 8.98 -21.45
CA LEU A 290 0.75 8.50 -22.69
C LEU A 290 1.66 9.58 -23.30
N PRO A 291 2.82 9.20 -23.87
CA PRO A 291 3.59 10.10 -24.72
C PRO A 291 2.73 10.60 -25.87
N ARG A 292 2.87 11.88 -26.23
CA ARG A 292 2.18 12.50 -27.37
C ARG A 292 3.16 12.74 -28.52
N PRO A 293 3.19 11.88 -29.56
CA PRO A 293 3.97 12.16 -30.76
C PRO A 293 3.37 13.36 -31.50
N GLU A 294 4.21 14.19 -32.13
CA GLU A 294 3.78 15.41 -32.84
C GLU A 294 2.78 15.13 -33.98
N GLU A 295 2.83 13.93 -34.56
CA GLU A 295 2.02 13.51 -35.71
C GLU A 295 0.63 12.98 -35.31
N VAL A 296 0.32 12.90 -34.00
CA VAL A 296 -0.94 12.35 -33.50
C VAL A 296 -1.87 13.50 -33.10
N GLU A 297 -2.91 13.71 -33.91
CA GLU A 297 -3.91 14.77 -33.69
C GLU A 297 -4.90 14.41 -32.58
N ASP A 298 -5.42 13.18 -32.59
CA ASP A 298 -6.43 12.70 -31.62
C ASP A 298 -5.79 12.22 -30.31
N GLU A 299 -6.35 12.57 -29.15
CA GLU A 299 -5.94 12.01 -27.86
C GLU A 299 -6.64 10.66 -27.59
N PHE A 300 -6.12 9.86 -26.65
CA PHE A 300 -6.73 8.57 -26.31
C PHE A 300 -8.19 8.71 -25.87
N GLU A 301 -8.53 9.77 -25.13
CA GLU A 301 -9.89 10.07 -24.69
C GLU A 301 -10.88 10.32 -25.84
N ASP A 302 -10.38 10.82 -26.98
CA ASP A 302 -11.20 11.14 -28.16
C ASP A 302 -11.63 9.88 -28.90
N VAL A 303 -10.79 8.84 -28.87
CA VAL A 303 -10.99 7.57 -29.58
C VAL A 303 -11.57 6.47 -28.69
N LEU A 304 -11.88 6.80 -27.41
CA LEU A 304 -12.46 5.86 -26.46
C LEU A 304 -13.83 5.35 -26.93
N GLN A 305 -13.97 4.03 -26.96
CA GLN A 305 -15.20 3.32 -27.29
C GLN A 305 -15.85 2.75 -26.02
N ASP A 306 -17.13 3.03 -25.85
CA ASP A 306 -17.91 2.49 -24.74
C ASP A 306 -18.17 0.98 -24.94
N GLY A 307 -18.15 0.20 -23.85
CA GLY A 307 -18.45 -1.23 -23.88
C GLY A 307 -17.28 -2.15 -24.20
N ILE A 308 -16.08 -1.60 -24.42
CA ILE A 308 -14.83 -2.35 -24.64
C ILE A 308 -13.89 -2.11 -23.44
N PRO A 309 -13.17 -3.13 -22.93
CA PRO A 309 -12.18 -2.95 -21.87
C PRO A 309 -11.16 -1.87 -22.19
N VAL A 310 -10.89 -0.99 -21.22
CA VAL A 310 -10.01 0.16 -21.43
C VAL A 310 -8.56 -0.29 -21.69
N CYS A 311 -8.08 -1.34 -21.01
CA CYS A 311 -6.73 -1.86 -21.20
C CYS A 311 -6.48 -2.30 -22.66
N ASP A 312 -7.39 -3.09 -23.23
CA ASP A 312 -7.34 -3.49 -24.64
C ASP A 312 -7.29 -2.28 -25.59
N GLN A 313 -8.07 -1.24 -25.28
CA GLN A 313 -8.10 -0.01 -26.09
C GLN A 313 -6.78 0.77 -26.01
N ILE A 314 -6.15 0.83 -24.82
CA ILE A 314 -4.84 1.48 -24.65
C ILE A 314 -3.78 0.77 -25.50
N GLU A 315 -3.73 -0.56 -25.44
CA GLU A 315 -2.77 -1.33 -26.22
C GLU A 315 -3.01 -1.17 -27.73
N ALA A 316 -4.28 -1.18 -28.17
CA ALA A 316 -4.63 -0.93 -29.57
C ALA A 316 -4.20 0.48 -30.02
N TYR A 317 -4.45 1.50 -29.21
CA TYR A 317 -4.06 2.89 -29.50
C TYR A 317 -2.54 3.05 -29.61
N VAL A 318 -1.81 2.53 -28.62
CA VAL A 318 -0.36 2.61 -28.56
C VAL A 318 0.28 1.90 -29.77
N ASN A 319 -0.25 0.73 -30.16
CA ASN A 319 0.20 0.01 -31.34
C ASN A 319 -0.12 0.77 -32.65
N LYS A 320 -1.33 1.34 -32.77
CA LYS A 320 -1.74 2.12 -33.95
C LYS A 320 -0.84 3.33 -34.17
N HIS A 321 -0.44 4.01 -33.10
CA HIS A 321 0.37 5.22 -33.15
C HIS A 321 1.87 4.99 -32.92
N ASN A 322 2.30 3.72 -32.90
CA ASN A 322 3.70 3.30 -32.71
C ASN A 322 4.37 3.93 -31.47
N ILE A 323 3.59 4.10 -30.40
CA ILE A 323 4.04 4.65 -29.12
C ILE A 323 4.79 3.52 -28.38
N GLN A 324 6.02 3.79 -27.92
CA GLN A 324 6.74 2.82 -27.10
C GLN A 324 6.38 2.99 -25.62
N LEU A 325 5.79 1.96 -25.03
CA LEU A 325 5.56 1.88 -23.59
C LEU A 325 6.74 1.21 -22.89
N ASP A 326 7.22 1.83 -21.81
CA ASP A 326 8.23 1.21 -20.96
C ASP A 326 7.67 -0.05 -20.28
N LYS A 327 8.57 -0.98 -19.94
CA LYS A 327 8.22 -2.14 -19.11
C LYS A 327 7.64 -1.67 -17.77
N GLY A 328 6.47 -2.19 -17.41
CA GLY A 328 5.77 -1.82 -16.16
C GLY A 328 4.93 -0.54 -16.25
N TRP A 329 4.58 -0.09 -17.47
CA TRP A 329 3.72 1.08 -17.67
C TRP A 329 2.39 1.00 -16.89
N LYS A 330 1.76 -0.19 -16.78
CA LYS A 330 0.53 -0.41 -16.01
C LYS A 330 0.68 0.00 -14.54
N VAL A 331 1.81 -0.36 -13.90
CA VAL A 331 2.11 0.01 -12.50
C VAL A 331 2.32 1.52 -12.36
N ARG A 332 2.98 2.18 -13.33
CA ARG A 332 3.16 3.65 -13.31
C ARG A 332 1.84 4.39 -13.51
N LEU A 333 1.00 3.90 -14.43
CA LEU A 333 -0.35 4.42 -14.61
C LEU A 333 -1.15 4.26 -13.32
N ALA A 334 -1.18 3.07 -12.74
CA ALA A 334 -1.88 2.79 -11.49
C ALA A 334 -1.40 3.67 -10.32
N THR A 335 -0.08 3.91 -10.23
CA THR A 335 0.49 4.85 -9.25
C THR A 335 -0.04 6.28 -9.46
N THR A 336 -0.11 6.74 -10.70
CA THR A 336 -0.64 8.08 -11.05
C THR A 336 -2.13 8.19 -10.70
N ILE A 337 -2.92 7.16 -11.05
CA ILE A 337 -4.35 7.11 -10.75
C ILE A 337 -4.58 7.07 -9.23
N LYS A 338 -3.85 6.24 -8.48
CA LYS A 338 -3.90 6.18 -7.02
C LYS A 338 -3.68 7.55 -6.39
N GLN A 339 -2.68 8.30 -6.85
CA GLN A 339 -2.43 9.66 -6.35
C GLN A 339 -3.61 10.60 -6.63
N GLU A 340 -4.23 10.52 -7.81
CA GLU A 340 -5.42 11.33 -8.13
C GLU A 340 -6.66 10.92 -7.32
N VAL A 341 -6.86 9.62 -7.05
CA VAL A 341 -7.92 9.13 -6.15
C VAL A 341 -7.71 9.67 -4.73
N LEU A 342 -6.50 9.54 -4.19
CA LEU A 342 -6.18 9.98 -2.82
C LEU A 342 -6.22 11.50 -2.64
N ARG A 343 -6.09 12.28 -3.72
CA ARG A 343 -6.33 13.73 -3.70
C ARG A 343 -7.79 14.10 -3.42
N GLY A 344 -8.74 13.16 -3.58
CA GLY A 344 -10.15 13.34 -3.20
C GLY A 344 -10.89 14.40 -4.02
N ARG A 345 -10.41 14.75 -5.22
CA ARG A 345 -11.01 15.81 -6.07
C ARG A 345 -12.09 15.30 -7.05
N GLY A 346 -12.48 14.04 -6.94
CA GLY A 346 -13.45 13.40 -7.84
C GLY A 346 -12.99 13.25 -9.30
N LYS A 347 -11.72 13.49 -9.60
CA LYS A 347 -11.19 13.43 -10.97
C LYS A 347 -11.16 12.03 -11.57
N VAL A 348 -11.02 11.00 -10.72
CA VAL A 348 -10.99 9.59 -11.13
C VAL A 348 -12.37 8.98 -10.93
N ILE A 349 -12.89 9.04 -9.71
CA ILE A 349 -14.16 8.46 -9.30
C ILE A 349 -14.72 9.25 -8.10
N ASP A 350 -16.04 9.43 -8.04
CA ASP A 350 -16.77 10.03 -6.93
C ASP A 350 -18.17 9.42 -6.79
N GLU A 351 -18.91 9.78 -5.73
CA GLU A 351 -20.22 9.21 -5.40
C GLU A 351 -21.30 9.42 -6.47
N ASN A 352 -21.12 10.36 -7.40
CA ASN A 352 -22.08 10.58 -8.48
C ASN A 352 -21.86 9.62 -9.66
N ASN A 353 -20.75 8.88 -9.67
CA ASN A 353 -20.47 7.87 -10.69
C ASN A 353 -21.22 6.57 -10.39
N VAL A 354 -21.82 5.96 -11.42
CA VAL A 354 -22.52 4.67 -11.30
C VAL A 354 -21.55 3.58 -10.84
N GLU A 355 -20.30 3.66 -11.29
CA GLU A 355 -19.19 2.78 -10.92
C GLU A 355 -18.89 2.81 -9.42
N PHE A 356 -19.08 3.96 -8.75
CA PHE A 356 -18.78 4.08 -7.32
C PHE A 356 -19.65 3.15 -6.48
N ALA A 357 -20.94 3.02 -6.81
CA ALA A 357 -21.84 2.09 -6.13
C ALA A 357 -21.42 0.62 -6.32
N LYS A 358 -20.88 0.27 -7.50
CA LYS A 358 -20.36 -1.08 -7.77
C LYS A 358 -19.08 -1.36 -6.98
N VAL A 359 -18.19 -0.37 -6.90
CA VAL A 359 -16.99 -0.45 -6.05
C VAL A 359 -17.39 -0.63 -4.58
N VAL A 360 -18.39 0.08 -4.08
CA VAL A 360 -18.91 -0.15 -2.72
C VAL A 360 -19.40 -1.59 -2.55
N SER A 361 -20.18 -2.11 -3.51
CA SER A 361 -20.67 -3.50 -3.51
C SER A 361 -19.52 -4.53 -3.49
N LEU A 362 -18.45 -4.29 -4.25
CA LEU A 362 -17.25 -5.12 -4.24
C LEU A 362 -16.65 -5.19 -2.83
N PHE A 363 -16.44 -4.03 -2.20
CA PHE A 363 -15.81 -3.99 -0.87
C PHE A 363 -16.69 -4.56 0.23
N GLN A 364 -18.02 -4.49 0.11
CA GLN A 364 -18.96 -5.13 1.02
C GLN A 364 -18.83 -6.67 1.05
N ARG A 365 -18.17 -7.29 0.07
CA ARG A 365 -17.84 -8.72 0.11
C ARG A 365 -16.78 -9.07 1.17
N PHE A 366 -16.01 -8.08 1.61
CA PHE A 366 -14.83 -8.26 2.47
C PHE A 366 -15.00 -7.69 3.89
N VAL A 367 -16.03 -6.86 4.11
CA VAL A 367 -16.23 -6.03 5.31
C VAL A 367 -17.05 -6.76 6.37
#